data_AF-A0A7M2T1S0-F1
#
_entry.id   AF-A0A7M2T1S0-F1
#
_cell.length_a   1.000
_cell.length_b   1.000
_cell.length_c   1.000
_cell.angle_alpha   90.00
_cell.angle_beta   90.00
_cell.angle_gamma   90.00
#
_symmetry.space_group_name_H-M   'P 1'
#
loop_
_entity.id
_entity.type
_entity.pdbx_description
1 polymer ?
#
loop_
_entity_poly.entity_id
_entity_poly.type
_entity_poly.pdbx_seq_one_letter_code
_entity_poly.pdbx_strand_id
1 'polypeptide(L)'
;MASKTDPKSRASGTTARRRTATATRPKQGDSGATSVAQVRLRPDELEDLQQVMQTLKLHSLSDALREGLRLLSREATEVAASQEIRDFYQGAQAPTPEGVLPATADELAAADETEW
;
A
#
# COMPACT_ATOMS: atom_id res chain seq x y z
N MET A 1 -76.49 -0.10 9.55
CA MET A 1 -76.78 0.61 10.82
C MET A 1 -75.72 0.22 11.84
N ALA A 2 -75.39 1.14 12.75
CA ALA A 2 -74.40 1.08 13.83
C ALA A 2 -72.94 1.44 13.48
N SER A 3 -72.71 2.76 13.59
CA SER A 3 -71.45 3.47 13.79
C SER A 3 -70.81 3.14 15.15
N LYS A 4 -69.47 3.28 15.28
CA LYS A 4 -68.74 4.17 16.24
C LYS A 4 -67.36 3.65 16.71
N THR A 5 -66.33 4.51 16.50
CA THR A 5 -65.27 4.98 17.44
C THR A 5 -64.43 3.95 18.23
N ASP A 6 -63.13 4.03 18.45
CA ASP A 6 -62.05 5.02 18.26
C ASP A 6 -60.72 4.25 18.52
N PRO A 7 -59.55 4.74 18.06
CA PRO A 7 -58.26 4.06 18.22
C PRO A 7 -57.61 4.37 19.57
N LYS A 8 -57.09 3.35 20.26
CA LYS A 8 -56.33 3.52 21.51
C LYS A 8 -54.82 3.63 21.23
N SER A 9 -54.35 4.87 21.29
CA SER A 9 -52.94 5.25 21.40
C SER A 9 -52.28 4.64 22.64
N ARG A 10 -51.07 4.09 22.45
CA ARG A 10 -50.05 4.00 23.50
C ARG A 10 -48.80 4.71 22.98
N ALA A 11 -48.50 5.83 23.62
CA ALA A 11 -47.34 6.64 23.36
C ALA A 11 -46.15 6.21 24.25
N SER A 12 -44.97 6.55 23.72
CA SER A 12 -43.77 7.00 24.44
C SER A 12 -42.79 5.95 24.96
N GLY A 13 -41.59 5.98 24.35
CA GLY A 13 -40.40 5.29 24.83
C GLY A 13 -39.21 5.42 23.89
N THR A 14 -38.74 6.66 23.67
CA THR A 14 -37.37 7.11 23.35
C THR A 14 -36.31 6.00 23.49
N THR A 15 -35.41 5.70 22.55
CA THR A 15 -34.28 6.56 22.16
C THR A 15 -33.57 5.93 20.96
N ALA A 16 -33.19 6.76 20.00
CA ALA A 16 -32.22 6.43 18.97
C ALA A 16 -30.90 5.94 19.57
N ARG A 17 -30.34 4.83 19.06
CA ARG A 17 -28.90 4.58 19.15
C ARG A 17 -28.36 4.32 17.77
N ARG A 18 -28.16 5.44 17.05
CA ARG A 18 -27.23 5.58 15.94
C ARG A 18 -25.89 5.02 16.42
N ARG A 19 -25.57 3.76 16.07
CA ARG A 19 -24.22 3.24 16.23
C ARG A 19 -23.36 3.99 15.22
N THR A 20 -22.78 5.09 15.67
CA THR A 20 -21.56 5.62 15.08
C THR A 20 -20.57 4.47 15.11
N ALA A 21 -20.35 3.85 13.95
CA ALA A 21 -19.13 3.11 13.71
C ALA A 21 -18.01 4.15 13.77
N THR A 22 -17.53 4.40 14.98
CA THR A 22 -16.21 4.97 15.19
C THR A 22 -15.28 4.07 14.42
N ALA A 23 -14.81 4.57 13.27
CA ALA A 23 -13.65 4.05 12.59
C ALA A 23 -12.54 3.98 13.64
N THR A 24 -12.30 2.79 14.17
CA THR A 24 -11.07 2.46 14.86
C THR A 24 -9.99 2.61 13.82
N ARG A 25 -9.42 3.82 13.77
CA ARG A 25 -8.08 4.10 13.26
C ARG A 25 -7.21 2.94 13.76
N PRO A 26 -6.62 2.10 12.88
CA PRO A 26 -5.75 1.05 13.34
C PRO A 26 -4.68 1.71 14.20
N LYS A 27 -4.64 1.30 15.46
CA LYS A 27 -3.72 1.80 16.45
C LYS A 27 -2.34 1.35 15.97
N GLN A 28 -1.65 2.27 15.31
CA GLN A 28 -0.25 2.17 14.94
C GLN A 28 0.52 1.92 16.25
N GLY A 29 0.86 0.66 16.51
CA GLY A 29 1.39 0.23 17.79
C GLY A 29 1.07 -1.23 18.11
N ASP A 30 1.41 -2.13 17.19
CA ASP A 30 1.75 -3.52 17.57
C ASP A 30 3.16 -3.82 17.06
N SER A 31 4.13 -3.05 17.55
CA SER A 31 5.53 -3.12 17.13
C SER A 31 6.27 -4.33 17.72
N GLY A 32 5.57 -5.42 18.05
CA GLY A 32 6.13 -6.59 18.71
C GLY A 32 5.53 -7.95 18.32
N ALA A 33 4.36 -8.00 17.68
CA ALA A 33 3.79 -9.26 17.25
C ALA A 33 4.52 -9.81 16.02
N THR A 34 5.32 -10.86 16.23
CA THR A 34 5.84 -11.66 15.12
C THR A 34 4.76 -12.66 14.70
N SER A 35 4.50 -12.76 13.40
CA SER A 35 3.62 -13.77 12.81
C SER A 35 4.45 -14.77 12.01
N VAL A 36 4.05 -16.03 12.04
CA VAL A 36 4.71 -17.12 11.30
C VAL A 36 3.84 -17.50 10.11
N ALA A 37 4.45 -17.51 8.93
CA ALA A 37 3.84 -18.00 7.69
C ALA A 37 4.72 -19.12 7.11
N GLN A 38 4.08 -20.09 6.46
CA GLN A 38 4.76 -21.18 5.76
C GLN A 38 4.75 -20.90 4.25
N VAL A 39 5.90 -21.05 3.60
CA VAL A 39 6.07 -20.87 2.16
C VAL A 39 6.54 -22.18 1.56
N ARG A 40 5.97 -22.56 0.41
CA ARG A 40 6.43 -23.70 -0.39
C ARG A 40 7.20 -23.16 -1.57
N LEU A 41 8.46 -23.54 -1.65
CA LEU A 41 9.34 -23.21 -2.77
C LEU A 41 9.52 -24.43 -3.64
N ARG A 42 9.56 -24.23 -4.95
CA ARG A 42 10.00 -25.25 -5.89
C ARG A 42 11.52 -25.46 -5.74
N PRO A 43 12.05 -26.63 -6.16
CA PRO A 43 13.48 -26.92 -5.99
C PRO A 43 14.39 -25.88 -6.64
N ASP A 44 14.05 -25.42 -7.85
CA ASP A 44 14.74 -24.37 -8.59
C ASP A 44 14.74 -23.03 -7.83
N GLU A 45 13.58 -22.63 -7.29
CA GLU A 45 13.48 -21.40 -6.49
C GLU A 45 14.32 -21.45 -5.21
N LEU A 46 14.45 -22.63 -4.61
CA LEU A 46 15.27 -22.83 -3.42
C LEU A 46 16.77 -22.75 -3.76
N GLU A 47 17.18 -23.29 -4.91
CA GLU A 47 18.56 -23.19 -5.41
C GLU A 47 18.94 -21.73 -5.70
N ASP A 48 18.08 -21.00 -6.40
CA ASP A 48 18.26 -19.57 -6.67
C ASP A 48 18.37 -18.77 -5.37
N LEU A 49 17.49 -19.04 -4.40
CA LEU A 49 17.51 -18.38 -3.10
C LEU A 49 18.82 -18.66 -2.33
N GLN A 50 19.33 -19.89 -2.38
CA GLN A 50 20.61 -20.24 -1.76
C GLN A 50 21.78 -19.50 -2.40
N GLN A 51 21.76 -19.33 -3.73
CA GLN A 51 22.79 -18.56 -4.44
C GLN A 51 22.76 -17.09 -4.01
N VAL A 52 21.57 -16.48 -3.96
CA VAL A 52 21.38 -15.10 -3.49
C VAL A 52 21.88 -14.94 -2.05
N MET A 53 21.54 -15.89 -1.17
CA MET A 53 22.02 -15.88 0.21
C MET A 53 23.54 -15.91 0.32
N GLN A 54 24.23 -16.71 -0.52
CA GLN A 54 25.69 -16.74 -0.54
C GLN A 54 26.28 -15.41 -1.00
N THR A 55 25.75 -14.86 -2.10
CA THR A 55 26.21 -13.58 -2.66
C THR A 55 26.01 -12.42 -1.68
N LEU A 56 24.87 -12.38 -1.00
CA LEU A 56 24.50 -11.31 -0.07
C LEU A 56 24.89 -11.60 1.39
N LYS A 57 25.56 -12.74 1.64
CA LYS A 57 26.01 -13.19 2.98
C LYS A 57 24.88 -13.27 4.01
N LEU A 58 23.71 -13.72 3.59
CA LEU A 58 22.54 -13.87 4.45
C LEU A 58 22.63 -15.17 5.26
N HIS A 59 22.28 -15.08 6.54
CA HIS A 59 22.55 -16.16 7.50
C HIS A 59 21.44 -17.22 7.59
N SER A 60 20.23 -16.92 7.11
CA SER A 60 19.11 -17.87 7.13
C SER A 60 18.11 -17.63 5.99
N LEU A 61 17.35 -18.68 5.64
CA LEU A 61 16.25 -18.60 4.68
C LEU A 61 15.20 -17.57 5.10
N SER A 62 14.89 -17.53 6.40
CA SER A 62 13.93 -16.57 6.96
C SER A 62 14.41 -15.13 6.80
N ASP A 63 15.71 -14.87 6.95
CA ASP A 63 16.28 -13.53 6.74
C ASP A 63 16.19 -13.15 5.26
N ALA A 64 16.52 -14.06 4.36
CA ALA A 64 16.41 -13.81 2.92
C ALA A 64 14.99 -13.53 2.47
N LEU A 65 14.01 -14.31 2.93
CA LEU A 65 12.60 -14.07 2.63
C LEU A 65 12.11 -12.75 3.22
N ARG A 66 12.56 -12.38 4.42
CA ARG A 66 12.20 -11.10 5.05
C ARG A 66 12.79 -9.91 4.29
N GLU A 67 14.05 -9.99 3.88
CA GLU A 67 14.67 -8.95 3.05
C GLU A 67 14.00 -8.84 1.67
N GLY A 68 13.72 -9.98 1.02
CA GLY A 68 12.95 -9.99 -0.22
C GLY A 68 11.60 -9.30 -0.07
N LEU A 69 10.86 -9.57 1.01
CA LEU A 69 9.59 -8.91 1.28
C LEU A 69 9.74 -7.39 1.53
N ARG A 70 10.80 -6.97 2.23
CA ARG A 70 11.11 -5.55 2.45
C ARG A 70 11.37 -4.82 1.12
N LEU A 71 12.14 -5.42 0.23
CA LEU A 71 12.43 -4.87 -1.09
C LEU A 71 11.15 -4.78 -1.95
N LEU A 72 10.35 -5.83 -1.99
CA LEU A 72 9.07 -5.82 -2.72
C LEU A 72 8.09 -4.77 -2.17
N SER A 73 8.03 -4.61 -0.85
CA SER A 73 7.19 -3.57 -0.24
C SER A 73 7.64 -2.16 -0.59
N ARG A 74 8.96 -1.95 -0.68
CA ARG A 74 9.53 -0.66 -1.09
C ARG A 74 9.19 -0.38 -2.56
N GLU A 75 9.43 -1.34 -3.45
CA GLU A 75 9.10 -1.24 -4.88
C GLU A 75 7.61 -0.92 -5.09
N ALA A 76 6.71 -1.64 -4.41
CA ALA A 76 5.28 -1.38 -4.50
C ALA A 76 4.91 0.05 -4.08
N THR A 77 5.63 0.62 -3.10
CA THR A 77 5.44 2.01 -2.66
C THR A 77 5.90 3.00 -3.73
N GLU A 78 7.05 2.73 -4.36
CA GLU A 78 7.61 3.58 -5.43
C GLU A 78 6.72 3.55 -6.70
N VAL A 79 6.19 2.37 -7.06
CA VAL A 79 5.20 2.22 -8.13
C VAL A 79 3.91 2.98 -7.82
N ALA A 80 3.41 2.89 -6.59
CA ALA A 80 2.21 3.62 -6.16
C ALA A 80 2.43 5.14 -6.24
N ALA A 81 3.56 5.65 -5.74
CA ALA A 81 3.90 7.07 -5.80
C ALA A 81 4.01 7.56 -7.26
N SER A 82 4.61 6.75 -8.14
CA SER A 82 4.72 7.06 -9.56
C SER A 82 3.34 7.13 -10.23
N GLN A 83 2.42 6.25 -9.84
CA GLN A 83 1.05 6.28 -10.32
C GLN A 83 0.30 7.52 -9.81
N GLU A 84 0.49 7.94 -8.56
CA GLU A 84 -0.12 9.18 -8.03
C GLU A 84 0.27 10.42 -8.84
N ILE A 85 1.56 10.52 -9.23
CA ILE A 85 2.03 11.62 -10.09
C ILE A 85 1.35 11.56 -11.46
N ARG A 86 1.29 10.36 -12.06
CA ARG A 86 0.63 10.16 -13.36
C ARG A 86 -0.84 10.55 -13.29
N ASP A 87 -1.54 10.14 -12.25
CA ASP A 87 -2.96 10.45 -12.05
C ASP A 87 -3.19 11.95 -11.83
N PHE A 88 -2.30 12.62 -11.08
CA PHE A 88 -2.35 14.07 -10.88
C PHE A 88 -2.26 14.83 -12.20
N TYR A 89 -1.37 14.41 -13.11
CA TYR A 89 -1.25 14.98 -14.44
C TYR A 89 -2.17 14.34 -15.48
N GLN A 90 -3.09 13.44 -15.09
CA GLN A 90 -4.01 12.74 -15.99
C GLN A 90 -3.29 12.00 -17.14
N GLY A 91 -2.08 11.50 -16.88
CA GLY A 91 -1.23 10.86 -17.88
C GLY A 91 -0.50 11.82 -18.82
N ALA A 92 -0.71 13.13 -18.71
CA ALA A 92 0.06 14.13 -19.44
C ALA A 92 1.46 14.31 -18.81
N GLN A 93 2.40 14.82 -19.61
CA GLN A 93 3.70 15.21 -19.10
C GLN A 93 3.55 16.42 -18.17
N ALA A 94 4.31 16.42 -17.06
CA ALA A 94 4.37 17.57 -16.17
C ALA A 94 4.85 18.82 -16.95
N PRO A 95 4.20 19.98 -16.78
CA PRO A 95 4.57 21.18 -17.51
C PRO A 95 5.96 21.67 -17.07
N THR A 96 6.74 22.16 -18.03
CA THR A 96 8.04 22.76 -17.76
C THR A 96 7.86 24.10 -17.03
N PRO A 97 8.58 24.35 -15.93
CA PRO A 97 8.54 25.65 -15.25
C PRO A 97 8.93 26.80 -16.17
N GLU A 98 8.38 27.99 -15.89
CA GLU A 98 8.68 29.19 -16.68
C GLU A 98 10.18 29.53 -16.65
N GLY A 99 10.74 29.86 -17.82
CA GLY A 99 12.15 30.21 -17.97
C GLY A 99 13.11 29.01 -18.03
N VAL A 100 12.61 27.78 -17.90
CA VAL A 100 13.42 26.55 -18.02
C VAL A 100 13.26 25.98 -19.42
N LEU A 101 14.38 25.80 -20.13
CA LEU A 101 14.38 25.09 -21.40
C LEU A 101 14.30 23.57 -21.14
N PRO A 102 13.55 22.81 -21.94
CA PRO A 102 13.51 21.36 -21.82
C PRO A 102 14.91 20.79 -22.07
N ALA A 103 15.31 19.79 -21.28
CA ALA A 103 16.57 19.10 -21.47
C ALA A 103 16.61 18.45 -22.86
N THR A 104 17.76 18.56 -23.51
CA THR A 104 18.02 17.89 -24.78
C THR A 104 18.26 16.39 -24.56
N ALA A 105 18.11 15.58 -25.63
CA ALA A 105 18.34 14.15 -25.55
C ALA A 105 19.79 13.81 -25.14
N ASP A 106 20.76 14.60 -25.61
CA ASP A 106 22.18 14.42 -25.27
C ASP A 106 22.44 14.73 -23.78
N GLU A 107 21.78 15.76 -23.24
CA GLU A 107 21.87 16.09 -21.81
C GLU A 107 21.22 15.03 -20.92
N LEU A 108 20.10 14.44 -21.35
CA LEU A 108 19.45 13.33 -20.64
C LEU A 108 20.32 12.07 -20.64
N ALA A 109 20.91 11.72 -21.77
CA ALA A 109 21.83 10.58 -21.87
C ALA A 109 23.06 10.75 -20.96
N ALA A 110 23.65 11.95 -20.94
CA ALA A 110 24.79 12.25 -20.07
C ALA A 110 24.42 12.20 -18.57
N ALA A 111 23.19 12.54 -18.21
CA ALA A 111 22.70 12.44 -16.84
C ALA A 111 22.52 10.98 -16.38
N ASP A 112 22.03 10.09 -17.26
CA ASP A 112 21.87 8.66 -16.98
C ASP A 112 23.23 7.94 -16.81
N GLU A 113 24.28 8.41 -17.49
CA GLU A 113 25.65 7.88 -17.35
C GLU A 113 26.34 8.31 -16.04
N THR A 114 25.74 9.26 -15.31
CA THR A 114 26.32 9.73 -14.05
C THR A 114 25.97 8.75 -12.92
N GLU A 115 26.91 7.85 -12.57
CA GLU A 115 26.84 7.05 -11.35
C GLU A 115 27.04 7.94 -10.11
N TRP A 116 26.15 7.79 -9.11
CA TRP A 116 26.18 8.52 -7.83
C TRP A 116 26.86 7.70 -6.73
#